data_AF-A0A6C0BT32-F1
#
_entry.id   AF-A0A6C0BT32-F1
#
_cell.length_a   1.000
_cell.length_b   1.000
_cell.length_c   1.000
_cell.angle_alpha   90.00
_cell.angle_beta   90.00
_cell.angle_gamma   90.00
#
_symmetry.space_group_name_H-M   'P 1'
#
loop_
_entity.id
_entity.type
_entity.pdbx_description
1 polymer ?
#
loop_
_entity_poly.entity_id
_entity_poly.type
_entity_poly.pdbx_seq_one_letter_code
_entity_poly.pdbx_strand_id
1 'polypeptide(L)'
;MFSQMIKPGKTSPGPPEFKRNVVEIEFEGDGPLGIRFIKKDDEAVVGSIISNTVASEYYVEENMKVVGIEQYDCKFISYKDIMDLISSRWKIHSKIKIQFEKLPEDLNLDSNCPIFNFLKENDCEKYYTKFRNLGANTISDFEYIEYSDLQIMDIPEDLCRILFENIKKISQVFSEADDV
;
A
#
# COMPACT_ATOMS: atom_id res chain seq x y z
N MET A 1 -7.27 57.69 -19.69
CA MET A 1 -6.46 56.49 -20.00
C MET A 1 -6.73 55.45 -18.91
N PHE A 2 -6.85 54.19 -19.33
CA PHE A 2 -7.56 53.11 -18.66
C PHE A 2 -6.96 52.65 -17.32
N SER A 3 -7.83 52.49 -16.32
CA SER A 3 -7.59 51.73 -15.08
C SER A 3 -7.76 50.24 -15.39
N GLN A 4 -6.71 49.44 -15.20
CA GLN A 4 -6.82 47.98 -15.26
C GLN A 4 -6.95 47.43 -13.84
N MET A 5 -8.16 46.97 -13.51
CA MET A 5 -8.42 46.12 -12.35
C MET A 5 -7.84 44.73 -12.62
N ILE A 6 -6.81 44.33 -11.88
CA ILE A 6 -6.34 42.94 -11.82
C ILE A 6 -7.28 42.20 -10.86
N LYS A 7 -8.06 41.25 -11.39
CA LYS A 7 -8.85 40.32 -10.58
C LYS A 7 -7.90 39.31 -9.92
N PRO A 8 -8.01 39.02 -8.61
CA PRO A 8 -7.27 37.91 -8.01
C PRO A 8 -7.81 36.60 -8.60
N GLY A 9 -6.92 35.88 -9.29
CA GLY A 9 -7.19 34.53 -9.78
C GLY A 9 -7.44 33.60 -8.60
N LYS A 10 -8.58 32.91 -8.62
CA LYS A 10 -8.88 31.82 -7.68
C LYS A 10 -7.94 30.67 -8.01
N THR A 11 -6.91 30.45 -7.18
CA THR A 11 -6.17 29.19 -7.21
C THR A 11 -7.05 28.12 -6.57
N SER A 12 -7.41 27.10 -7.35
CA SER A 12 -7.93 25.86 -6.79
C SER A 12 -6.86 25.26 -5.87
N PRO A 13 -7.20 24.79 -4.66
CA PRO A 13 -6.27 23.97 -3.90
C PRO A 13 -5.94 22.76 -4.78
N GLY A 14 -4.66 22.57 -5.06
CA GLY A 14 -4.18 21.35 -5.72
C GLY A 14 -4.62 20.12 -4.92
N PRO A 15 -4.67 18.93 -5.56
CA PRO A 15 -4.93 17.70 -4.83
C PRO A 15 -3.97 17.60 -3.63
N PRO A 16 -4.43 17.07 -2.48
CA PRO A 16 -3.60 16.99 -1.28
C PRO A 16 -2.27 16.30 -1.62
N GLU A 17 -1.16 17.01 -1.41
CA GLU A 17 0.16 16.41 -1.49
C GLU A 17 0.27 15.35 -0.39
N PHE A 18 0.14 14.09 -0.78
CA PHE A 18 0.54 12.97 0.07
C PHE A 18 2.02 13.14 0.38
N LYS A 19 2.35 13.51 1.62
CA LYS A 19 3.73 13.48 2.10
C LYS A 19 4.23 12.05 1.95
N ARG A 20 5.14 11.85 0.99
CA ARG A 20 5.77 10.55 0.75
C ARG A 20 6.54 10.16 2.00
N ASN A 21 6.12 9.07 2.65
CA ASN A 21 6.83 8.52 3.80
C ASN A 21 8.06 7.78 3.28
N VAL A 22 9.16 8.51 3.12
CA VAL A 22 10.47 7.96 2.76
C VAL A 22 11.22 7.57 4.03
N VAL A 23 11.65 6.33 4.12
CA VAL A 23 12.47 5.78 5.21
C VAL A 23 13.83 5.41 4.63
N GLU A 24 14.90 5.76 5.33
CA GLU A 24 16.27 5.38 4.96
C GLU A 24 16.75 4.27 5.88
N ILE A 25 17.27 3.19 5.30
CA ILE A 25 17.79 2.03 6.03
C ILE A 25 19.22 1.75 5.55
N GLU A 26 20.14 1.65 6.50
CA GLU A 26 21.52 1.26 6.27
C GLU A 26 21.71 -0.19 6.71
N PHE A 27 21.93 -1.08 5.74
CA PHE A 27 22.21 -2.49 5.98
C PHE A 27 23.72 -2.70 6.04
N GLU A 28 24.19 -3.51 6.98
CA GLU A 28 25.60 -3.91 7.10
C GLU A 28 25.68 -5.33 7.68
N GLY A 29 26.50 -6.21 7.10
CA GLY A 29 26.73 -7.54 7.65
C GLY A 29 27.32 -8.55 6.67
N ASP A 30 27.91 -9.63 7.20
CA ASP A 30 28.69 -10.60 6.43
C ASP A 30 27.87 -11.64 5.64
N GLY A 31 26.54 -11.52 5.68
CA GLY A 31 25.59 -12.45 5.06
C GLY A 31 25.01 -11.97 3.73
N PRO A 32 24.10 -12.73 3.12
CA PRO A 32 23.26 -12.21 2.04
C PRO A 32 22.38 -11.07 2.57
N LEU A 33 22.15 -10.05 1.73
CA LEU A 33 21.22 -8.96 2.04
C LEU A 33 19.82 -9.50 2.35
N GLY A 34 19.33 -10.44 1.52
CA GLY A 34 18.10 -11.19 1.79
C GLY A 34 16.79 -10.43 1.56
N ILE A 35 16.81 -9.41 0.71
CA ILE A 35 15.61 -8.75 0.18
C ILE A 35 15.32 -9.34 -1.20
N ARG A 36 14.11 -9.85 -1.42
CA ARG A 36 13.63 -10.20 -2.76
C ARG A 36 12.87 -9.01 -3.33
N PHE A 37 13.45 -8.39 -4.36
CA PHE A 37 12.79 -7.32 -5.09
C PHE A 37 11.97 -7.87 -6.26
N ILE A 38 10.80 -7.30 -6.46
CA ILE A 38 9.92 -7.54 -7.61
C ILE A 38 9.86 -6.29 -8.48
N LYS A 39 9.60 -6.48 -9.77
CA LYS A 39 9.41 -5.41 -10.74
C LYS A 39 7.93 -5.02 -10.78
N LYS A 40 7.61 -3.75 -10.54
CA LYS A 40 6.27 -3.15 -10.75
C LYS A 40 6.45 -1.86 -11.55
N ASP A 41 5.84 -1.75 -12.74
CA ASP A 41 5.96 -0.57 -13.61
C ASP A 41 7.40 -0.08 -13.88
N ASP A 42 8.32 -1.03 -14.03
CA ASP A 42 9.77 -0.79 -14.16
C ASP A 42 10.49 -0.24 -12.92
N GLU A 43 9.80 -0.22 -11.78
CA GLU A 43 10.32 0.16 -10.48
C GLU A 43 10.67 -1.08 -9.64
N ALA A 44 11.59 -0.90 -8.68
CA ALA A 44 11.98 -1.95 -7.74
C ALA A 44 11.20 -1.84 -6.43
N VAL A 45 10.45 -2.89 -6.09
CA VAL A 45 9.62 -2.96 -4.89
C VAL A 45 10.00 -4.18 -4.08
N VAL A 46 10.00 -4.07 -2.76
CA VAL A 46 10.23 -5.21 -1.85
C VAL A 46 9.06 -6.18 -1.98
N GLY A 47 9.34 -7.41 -2.41
CA GLY A 47 8.35 -8.47 -2.54
C GLY A 47 8.33 -9.45 -1.38
N SER A 48 9.47 -9.70 -0.73
CA SER A 48 9.57 -10.50 0.51
C SER A 48 10.94 -10.34 1.16
N ILE A 49 11.01 -10.61 2.46
CA ILE A 49 12.25 -10.67 3.25
C ILE A 49 12.58 -12.13 3.58
N ILE A 50 13.81 -12.54 3.30
CA ILE A 50 14.27 -13.91 3.55
C ILE A 50 14.70 -14.03 5.01
N SER A 51 14.18 -15.01 5.74
CA SER A 51 14.56 -15.26 7.13
C SER A 51 16.05 -15.63 7.26
N ASN A 52 16.67 -15.29 8.39
CA ASN A 52 18.08 -15.55 8.70
C ASN A 52 19.06 -14.87 7.72
N THR A 53 18.74 -13.65 7.31
CA THR A 53 19.59 -12.80 6.45
C THR A 53 19.73 -11.41 7.06
N VAL A 54 20.62 -10.58 6.52
CA VAL A 54 20.85 -9.24 7.08
C VAL A 54 19.54 -8.45 7.14
N ALA A 55 18.75 -8.41 6.06
CA ALA A 55 17.51 -7.63 6.04
C ALA A 55 16.44 -8.10 7.03
N SER A 56 16.48 -9.35 7.50
CA SER A 56 15.50 -9.84 8.48
C SER A 56 15.67 -9.22 9.88
N GLU A 57 16.76 -8.49 10.11
CA GLU A 57 17.05 -7.79 11.36
C GLU A 57 16.69 -6.29 11.32
N TYR A 58 16.17 -5.80 10.20
CA TYR A 58 15.87 -4.38 9.96
C TYR A 58 14.39 -4.15 9.70
N TYR A 59 13.94 -2.90 9.90
CA TYR A 59 12.57 -2.46 9.64
C TYR A 59 12.28 -2.22 8.14
N VAL A 60 12.52 -3.24 7.31
CA VAL A 60 12.11 -3.25 5.90
C VAL A 60 10.87 -4.12 5.73
N GLU A 61 9.87 -3.59 5.05
CA GLU A 61 8.57 -4.26 4.86
C GLU A 61 8.32 -4.53 3.37
N GLU A 62 7.44 -5.49 3.10
CA GLU A 62 6.91 -5.70 1.76
C GLU A 62 6.18 -4.46 1.24
N ASN A 63 6.11 -4.32 -0.08
CA ASN A 63 5.51 -3.19 -0.77
C ASN A 63 6.21 -1.83 -0.54
N MET A 64 7.44 -1.83 -0.03
CA MET A 64 8.31 -0.65 -0.04
C MET A 64 9.01 -0.50 -1.40
N LYS A 65 8.89 0.67 -2.02
CA LYS A 65 9.57 1.01 -3.28
C LYS A 65 10.95 1.59 -3.03
N VAL A 66 11.95 1.18 -3.79
CA VAL A 66 13.28 1.81 -3.79
C VAL A 66 13.21 3.15 -4.51
N VAL A 67 13.53 4.23 -3.81
CA VAL A 67 13.57 5.61 -4.36
C VAL A 67 14.95 6.24 -4.32
N GLY A 68 15.88 5.66 -3.57
CA GLY A 68 17.27 6.10 -3.54
C GLY A 68 18.21 5.01 -3.04
N ILE A 69 19.47 5.06 -3.48
CA ILE A 69 20.54 4.19 -3.02
C ILE A 69 21.77 5.06 -2.78
N GLU A 70 22.26 5.10 -1.55
CA GLU A 70 23.33 6.00 -1.12
C GLU A 70 23.02 7.47 -1.53
N GLN A 71 23.84 8.06 -2.40
CA GLN A 71 23.65 9.41 -2.96
C GLN A 71 22.82 9.47 -4.26
N TYR A 72 22.36 8.34 -4.79
CA TYR A 72 21.68 8.27 -6.09
C TYR A 72 20.16 8.33 -5.94
N ASP A 73 19.50 9.30 -6.58
CA ASP A 73 18.03 9.34 -6.76
C ASP A 73 17.64 8.29 -7.82
N CYS A 74 16.78 7.36 -7.45
CA CYS A 74 16.38 6.22 -8.29
C CYS A 74 15.03 6.42 -8.99
N LYS A 75 14.39 7.59 -8.93
CA LYS A 75 13.05 7.84 -9.52
C LYS A 75 12.93 7.54 -11.01
N PHE A 76 14.02 7.64 -11.76
CA PHE A 76 14.06 7.45 -13.21
C PHE A 76 15.03 6.34 -13.65
N ILE A 77 15.45 5.51 -12.70
CA ILE A 77 16.37 4.40 -12.94
C ILE A 77 15.55 3.13 -13.13
N SER A 78 15.89 2.33 -14.14
CA SER A 78 15.17 1.09 -14.43
C SER A 78 15.36 0.07 -13.29
N TYR A 79 14.38 -0.82 -13.12
CA TYR A 79 14.47 -1.96 -12.19
C TYR A 79 15.80 -2.71 -12.33
N LYS A 80 16.24 -2.95 -13.57
CA LYS A 80 17.47 -3.69 -13.85
C LYS A 80 18.69 -2.94 -13.31
N ASP A 81 18.80 -1.65 -13.59
CA ASP A 81 19.93 -0.84 -13.15
C ASP A 81 19.94 -0.68 -11.62
N ILE A 82 18.77 -0.58 -10.99
CA ILE A 82 18.63 -0.61 -9.52
C ILE A 82 19.17 -1.94 -8.95
N MET A 83 18.83 -3.07 -9.58
CA MET A 83 19.31 -4.38 -9.14
C MET A 83 20.81 -4.58 -9.34
N ASP A 84 21.35 -4.11 -10.46
CA ASP A 84 22.78 -4.12 -10.71
C ASP A 84 23.53 -3.25 -9.68
N LEU A 85 22.97 -2.07 -9.32
CA LEU A 85 23.53 -1.18 -8.31
C LEU A 85 23.49 -1.81 -6.91
N ILE A 86 22.36 -2.35 -6.47
CA ILE A 86 22.25 -3.00 -5.16
C ILE A 86 23.20 -4.20 -5.06
N SER A 87 23.22 -5.05 -6.09
CA SER A 87 24.05 -6.25 -6.11
C SER A 87 25.54 -5.92 -6.08
N SER A 88 25.97 -4.91 -6.85
CA SER A 88 27.37 -4.49 -6.89
C SER A 88 27.81 -3.89 -5.55
N ARG A 89 27.01 -3.00 -4.96
CA ARG A 89 27.32 -2.38 -3.66
C ARG A 89 27.40 -3.40 -2.54
N TRP A 90 26.40 -4.28 -2.44
CA TRP A 90 26.38 -5.32 -1.42
C TRP A 90 27.58 -6.27 -1.56
N LYS A 91 27.88 -6.72 -2.77
CA LYS A 91 28.98 -7.65 -3.02
C LYS A 91 30.36 -7.08 -2.68
N ILE A 92 30.57 -5.78 -2.86
CA ILE A 92 31.87 -5.14 -2.64
C ILE A 92 32.05 -4.72 -1.19
N HIS A 93 31.00 -4.15 -0.58
CA HIS A 93 31.12 -3.47 0.71
C HIS A 93 30.43 -4.19 1.86
N SER A 94 29.59 -5.20 1.60
CA SER A 94 28.69 -5.82 2.59
C SER A 94 27.89 -4.78 3.39
N LYS A 95 27.65 -3.63 2.75
CA LYS A 95 27.07 -2.44 3.33
C LYS A 95 26.37 -1.64 2.24
N ILE A 96 25.14 -1.22 2.49
CA ILE A 96 24.36 -0.42 1.54
C ILE A 96 23.31 0.40 2.28
N LYS A 97 23.11 1.64 1.83
CA LYS A 97 22.04 2.51 2.31
C LYS A 97 20.96 2.63 1.23
N ILE A 98 19.73 2.28 1.58
CA ILE A 98 18.59 2.29 0.65
C ILE A 98 17.49 3.17 1.24
N GLN A 99 16.97 4.07 0.41
CA GLN A 99 15.79 4.87 0.70
C GLN A 99 14.57 4.20 0.10
N PHE A 100 13.60 3.94 0.95
CA PHE A 100 12.34 3.30 0.62
C PHE A 100 11.19 4.28 0.74
N GLU A 101 10.36 4.37 -0.28
CA GLU A 101 9.04 5.00 -0.18
C GLU A 101 8.03 3.90 0.15
N LYS A 102 7.32 4.04 1.27
CA LYS A 102 6.18 3.15 1.54
C LYS A 102 5.12 3.48 0.51
N LEU A 103 4.92 2.58 -0.45
CA LEU A 103 3.80 2.71 -1.35
C LEU A 103 2.53 2.66 -0.48
N PRO A 104 1.50 3.46 -0.79
CA PRO A 104 0.16 3.13 -0.29
C PRO A 104 -0.02 1.65 -0.58
N GLU A 105 -0.46 0.87 0.41
CA GLU A 105 -0.67 -0.56 0.23
C GLU A 105 -1.31 -0.73 -1.13
N ASP A 106 -0.64 -1.43 -2.04
CA ASP A 106 -1.30 -1.95 -3.21
C ASP A 106 -2.27 -2.97 -2.62
N LEU A 107 -3.40 -2.51 -2.08
CA LEU A 107 -4.65 -2.55 -2.81
C LEU A 107 -4.39 -3.26 -4.15
N ASN A 108 -4.16 -4.57 -4.09
CA ASN A 108 -4.41 -5.52 -5.16
C ASN A 108 -5.93 -5.46 -5.34
N LEU A 109 -6.40 -4.31 -5.84
CA LEU A 109 -7.76 -4.06 -6.21
C LEU A 109 -7.89 -4.81 -7.50
N ASP A 110 -8.08 -6.11 -7.35
CA ASP A 110 -8.90 -6.78 -8.32
C ASP A 110 -10.19 -5.96 -8.37
N SER A 111 -10.31 -5.14 -9.41
CA SER A 111 -11.44 -4.23 -9.61
C SER A 111 -12.71 -5.03 -9.87
N ASN A 112 -12.56 -6.34 -10.13
CA ASN A 112 -13.64 -7.30 -10.22
C ASN A 112 -13.87 -8.04 -8.89
N CYS A 113 -13.08 -7.77 -7.83
CA CYS A 113 -13.32 -8.34 -6.51
C CYS A 113 -14.59 -7.71 -5.91
N PRO A 114 -15.60 -8.52 -5.58
CA PRO A 114 -16.86 -8.02 -5.02
C PRO A 114 -16.66 -7.22 -3.73
N ILE A 115 -15.70 -7.62 -2.89
CA ILE A 115 -15.37 -6.91 -1.65
C ILE A 115 -14.84 -5.51 -1.94
N PHE A 116 -13.96 -5.39 -2.93
CA PHE A 116 -13.41 -4.09 -3.29
C PHE A 116 -14.49 -3.15 -3.82
N ASN A 117 -15.37 -3.64 -4.69
CA ASN A 117 -16.46 -2.85 -5.23
C ASN A 117 -17.43 -2.39 -4.14
N PHE A 118 -17.79 -3.28 -3.20
CA PHE A 118 -18.59 -2.91 -2.04
C PHE A 118 -17.92 -1.81 -1.21
N LEU A 119 -16.63 -1.97 -0.87
CA LEU A 119 -15.92 -0.97 -0.07
C LEU A 119 -15.82 0.38 -0.80
N LYS A 120 -15.59 0.36 -2.12
CA LYS A 120 -15.56 1.56 -2.96
C LYS A 120 -16.90 2.29 -3.02
N GLU A 121 -18.02 1.56 -3.07
CA GLU A 121 -19.37 2.16 -2.99
C GLU A 121 -19.65 2.84 -1.65
N ASN A 122 -18.87 2.52 -0.62
CA ASN A 122 -18.97 3.05 0.73
C ASN A 122 -17.81 3.99 1.11
N ASP A 123 -16.99 4.45 0.14
CA ASP A 123 -15.80 5.28 0.37
C ASP A 123 -14.82 4.67 1.41
N CYS A 124 -14.72 3.34 1.43
CA CYS A 124 -13.99 2.54 2.41
C CYS A 124 -12.89 1.67 1.77
N GLU A 125 -12.51 1.92 0.51
CA GLU A 125 -11.53 1.13 -0.24
C GLU A 125 -10.17 0.98 0.46
N LYS A 126 -9.76 2.00 1.22
CA LYS A 126 -8.51 2.01 2.01
C LYS A 126 -8.43 0.89 3.06
N TYR A 127 -9.55 0.25 3.39
CA TYR A 127 -9.60 -0.85 4.35
C TYR A 127 -9.60 -2.24 3.69
N TYR A 128 -9.55 -2.33 2.36
CA TYR A 128 -9.65 -3.59 1.63
C TYR A 128 -8.61 -4.64 2.10
N THR A 129 -7.35 -4.26 2.30
CA THR A 129 -6.32 -5.18 2.81
C THR A 129 -6.71 -5.77 4.16
N LYS A 130 -7.33 -4.97 5.04
CA LYS A 130 -7.75 -5.43 6.36
C LYS A 130 -8.88 -6.46 6.26
N PHE A 131 -9.84 -6.24 5.35
CA PHE A 131 -10.87 -7.23 5.03
C PHE A 131 -10.26 -8.52 4.44
N ARG A 132 -9.27 -8.40 3.55
CA ARG A 132 -8.54 -9.55 3.01
C ARG A 132 -7.81 -10.33 4.10
N ASN A 133 -7.22 -9.65 5.08
CA ASN A 133 -6.52 -10.25 6.21
C ASN A 133 -7.49 -10.98 7.16
N LEU A 134 -8.75 -10.56 7.24
CA LEU A 134 -9.82 -11.31 7.91
C LEU A 134 -10.30 -12.52 7.10
N GLY A 135 -9.79 -12.73 5.88
CA GLY A 135 -10.19 -13.82 5.01
C GLY A 135 -11.41 -13.50 4.13
N ALA A 136 -11.88 -12.25 4.09
CA ALA A 136 -12.99 -11.88 3.23
C ALA A 136 -12.54 -11.78 1.76
N ASN A 137 -12.98 -12.73 0.93
CA ASN A 137 -12.67 -12.82 -0.49
C ASN A 137 -13.89 -12.54 -1.38
N THR A 138 -15.07 -12.84 -0.87
CA THR A 138 -16.37 -12.82 -1.57
C THR A 138 -17.43 -12.18 -0.68
N ILE A 139 -18.55 -11.73 -1.26
CA ILE A 139 -19.63 -11.10 -0.49
C ILE A 139 -20.19 -12.02 0.59
N SER A 140 -20.25 -13.33 0.34
CA SER A 140 -20.70 -14.32 1.33
C SER A 140 -19.85 -14.31 2.60
N ASP A 141 -18.56 -13.98 2.49
CA ASP A 141 -17.67 -13.92 3.65
C ASP A 141 -18.05 -12.80 4.63
N PHE A 142 -18.83 -11.80 4.21
CA PHE A 142 -19.35 -10.75 5.08
C PHE A 142 -20.32 -11.26 6.15
N GLU A 143 -20.91 -12.46 5.98
CA GLU A 143 -21.73 -13.09 7.02
C GLU A 143 -20.92 -13.29 8.31
N TYR A 144 -19.64 -13.63 8.17
CA TYR A 144 -18.72 -13.92 9.27
C TYR A 144 -18.05 -12.69 9.86
N ILE A 145 -18.28 -11.49 9.29
CA ILE A 145 -17.71 -10.25 9.80
C ILE A 145 -18.59 -9.73 10.94
N GLU A 146 -17.96 -9.53 12.09
CA GLU A 146 -18.57 -8.96 13.28
C GLU A 146 -18.26 -7.46 13.41
N TYR A 147 -19.08 -6.75 14.19
CA TYR A 147 -18.88 -5.32 14.43
C TYR A 147 -17.52 -5.05 15.10
N SER A 148 -17.12 -5.94 16.01
CA SER A 148 -15.81 -5.92 16.68
C SER A 148 -14.65 -6.00 15.69
N ASP A 149 -14.79 -6.75 14.60
CA ASP A 149 -13.73 -6.84 13.58
C ASP A 149 -13.50 -5.48 12.92
N LEU A 150 -14.58 -4.72 12.65
CA LEU A 150 -14.47 -3.37 12.10
C LEU A 150 -13.74 -2.42 13.03
N GLN A 151 -13.96 -2.55 14.34
CA GLN A 151 -13.27 -1.75 15.35
C GLN A 151 -11.78 -2.12 15.43
N ILE A 152 -11.43 -3.41 15.35
CA ILE A 152 -10.03 -3.88 15.29
C ILE A 152 -9.33 -3.37 14.03
N MET A 153 -10.08 -3.16 12.94
CA MET A 153 -9.57 -2.60 11.69
C MET A 153 -9.32 -1.09 11.75
N ASP A 154 -9.44 -0.43 12.91
CA ASP A 154 -9.19 1.02 13.05
C ASP A 154 -10.00 1.86 12.04
N ILE A 155 -11.25 1.41 11.80
CA ILE A 155 -12.24 2.14 11.03
C ILE A 155 -12.92 3.13 11.99
N PRO A 156 -13.09 4.41 11.62
CA PRO A 156 -13.80 5.38 12.46
C PRO A 156 -15.19 4.88 12.85
N GLU A 157 -15.58 5.09 14.11
CA GLU A 157 -16.84 4.56 14.68
C GLU A 157 -18.08 4.92 13.83
N ASP A 158 -18.13 6.15 13.30
CA ASP A 158 -19.22 6.61 12.43
C ASP A 158 -19.30 5.79 11.13
N LEU A 159 -18.14 5.39 10.57
CA LEU A 159 -18.04 4.55 9.39
C LEU A 159 -18.28 3.08 9.72
N CYS A 160 -17.83 2.58 10.88
CA CYS A 160 -18.12 1.22 11.35
C CYS A 160 -19.61 0.93 11.33
N ARG A 161 -20.42 1.84 11.91
CA ARG A 161 -21.87 1.69 11.96
C ARG A 161 -22.50 1.59 10.57
N ILE A 162 -22.16 2.51 9.68
CA ILE A 162 -22.70 2.55 8.31
C ILE A 162 -22.29 1.29 7.54
N LEU A 163 -21.01 0.92 7.62
CA LEU A 163 -20.47 -0.22 6.90
C LEU A 163 -21.07 -1.53 7.39
N PHE A 164 -21.23 -1.69 8.71
CA PHE A 164 -21.84 -2.89 9.29
C PHE A 164 -23.31 -3.03 8.91
N GLU A 165 -24.09 -1.95 8.93
CA GLU A 165 -25.48 -1.97 8.46
C GLU A 165 -25.57 -2.39 7.00
N ASN A 166 -24.66 -1.90 6.14
CA ASN A 166 -24.65 -2.24 4.73
C ASN A 166 -24.20 -3.69 4.49
N ILE A 167 -23.22 -4.19 5.26
CA ILE A 167 -22.85 -5.61 5.29
C ILE A 167 -24.08 -6.48 5.61
N LYS A 168 -24.83 -6.16 6.68
CA LYS A 168 -25.98 -6.97 7.09
C LYS A 168 -27.14 -6.94 6.10
N LYS A 169 -27.40 -5.79 5.45
CA LYS A 169 -28.39 -5.71 4.37
C LYS A 169 -28.05 -6.65 3.23
N ILE A 170 -26.78 -6.73 2.85
CA ILE A 170 -26.33 -7.60 1.78
C ILE A 170 -26.49 -9.07 2.18
N SER A 171 -26.04 -9.47 3.37
CA SER A 171 -26.18 -10.85 3.85
C SER A 171 -27.65 -11.32 3.88
N GLN A 172 -28.60 -10.43 4.21
CA GLN A 172 -30.03 -10.74 4.20
C GLN A 172 -30.59 -11.01 2.78
N VAL A 173 -30.14 -10.24 1.79
CA VAL A 173 -30.56 -10.42 0.39
C VAL A 173 -30.09 -11.78 -0.17
N PHE A 174 -28.92 -12.27 0.27
CA PHE A 174 -28.43 -13.58 -0.15
C PHE A 174 -29.19 -14.74 0.52
N SER A 175 -29.62 -14.59 1.78
CA SER A 175 -30.42 -15.63 2.44
C SER A 175 -31.81 -15.84 1.84
N GLU A 176 -32.38 -14.84 1.16
CA GLU A 176 -33.71 -14.93 0.53
C GLU A 176 -33.66 -15.52 -0.90
N ALA A 177 -32.47 -15.59 -1.52
CA ALA A 177 -32.30 -16.07 -2.88
C ALA A 177 -32.14 -17.61 -3.00
N ASP A 178 -31.81 -18.29 -1.89
CA ASP A 178 -31.63 -19.75 -1.84
C ASP A 178 -32.92 -20.51 -1.48
N ASP A 179 -34.03 -19.80 -1.23
CA ASP A 179 -35.35 -20.36 -0.85
C ASP A 179 -36.36 -20.42 -2.03
N VAL A 180 -35.92 -20.33 -3.30
CA VAL A 180 -36.77 -20.36 -4.51
C VAL A 180 -36.53 -21.58 -5.40
#